data_AF-A0A2T2ZW40-F1
#
_entry.id   AF-A0A2T2ZW40-F1
#
_cell.length_a   1.000
_cell.length_b   1.000
_cell.length_c   1.000
_cell.angle_alpha   90.00
_cell.angle_beta   90.00
_cell.angle_gamma   90.00
#
_symmetry.space_group_name_H-M   'P 1'
#
loop_
_entity.id
_entity.type
_entity.pdbx_description
1 polymer ?
#
loop_
_entity_poly.entity_id
_entity_poly.type
_entity_poly.pdbx_seq_one_letter_code
_entity_poly.pdbx_strand_id
1 'polypeptide(L)'
;MSGSTSSPPSAALSRAQNRQRAMAAVQGIFERYHLVQAHSGRPAFDNAVMQNAIILDASSGPPYDVPQPLPVLEEVAFAPAHLAPGDASTTATTASSPTSHVSETRTSTQPPQQQQQGEADRKDAAAAAAATTTATEPPYIPASPPNTGIVASCTSKLAIGPELANYNGVMHGGAAGVIFDMLTTIALGPVARPGFWSFLGGVTRTLNISYLKAVPIGTTIIVHAYVYQVGRTTAYIKGWMTSHDGRTTYAVCDHHKIHVPTPQEHMALKVAWDDAWDEKGLWKSLGKGKL
;
A
#
# COMPACT_ATOMS: atom_id res chain seq x y z
N MET A 1 -53.66 -8.73 20.19
CA MET A 1 -52.22 -8.60 20.53
C MET A 1 -51.44 -9.37 19.49
N SER A 2 -50.75 -8.68 18.57
CA SER A 2 -49.90 -9.32 17.56
C SER A 2 -48.48 -9.50 18.11
N GLY A 3 -48.04 -10.76 18.25
CA GLY A 3 -46.68 -11.07 18.66
C GLY A 3 -45.69 -10.74 17.55
N SER A 4 -44.87 -9.71 17.75
CA SER A 4 -43.72 -9.43 16.89
C SER A 4 -42.65 -10.50 17.11
N THR A 5 -42.50 -11.42 16.16
CA THR A 5 -41.38 -12.37 16.16
C THR A 5 -40.14 -11.65 15.65
N SER A 6 -39.38 -11.02 16.54
CA SER A 6 -38.04 -10.53 16.19
C SER A 6 -37.15 -11.72 15.85
N SER A 7 -36.76 -11.85 14.58
CA SER A 7 -35.71 -12.79 14.18
C SER A 7 -34.47 -12.58 15.07
N PRO A 8 -33.82 -13.65 15.55
CA PRO A 8 -32.62 -13.50 16.37
C PRO A 8 -31.54 -12.77 15.56
N PRO A 9 -30.76 -11.87 16.19
CA PRO A 9 -29.63 -11.26 15.51
C PRO A 9 -28.67 -12.37 15.07
N SER A 10 -28.28 -12.35 13.79
CA SER A 10 -27.26 -13.25 13.25
C SER A 10 -26.03 -13.17 14.15
N ALA A 11 -25.64 -14.30 14.75
CA ALA A 11 -24.50 -14.37 15.65
C ALA A 11 -23.26 -13.83 14.91
N ALA A 12 -22.59 -12.86 15.52
CA ALA A 12 -21.39 -12.27 14.93
C ALA A 12 -20.36 -13.39 14.66
N LEU A 13 -19.79 -13.38 13.45
CA LEU A 13 -18.77 -14.36 13.06
C LEU A 13 -17.62 -14.33 14.06
N SER A 14 -17.09 -15.49 14.42
CA SER A 14 -15.84 -15.54 15.19
C SER A 14 -14.71 -14.89 14.40
N ARG A 15 -13.67 -14.43 15.11
CA ARG A 15 -12.44 -13.87 14.50
C ARG A 15 -11.99 -14.74 13.29
N ALA A 16 -11.71 -16.02 13.53
CA ALA A 16 -11.22 -16.92 12.47
C ALA A 16 -12.21 -17.08 11.29
N GLN A 17 -13.51 -17.14 11.55
CA GLN A 17 -14.54 -17.24 10.50
C GLN A 17 -14.61 -15.98 9.63
N ASN A 18 -14.47 -14.79 10.24
CA ASN A 18 -14.45 -13.54 9.50
C ASN A 18 -13.19 -13.40 8.64
N ARG A 19 -12.00 -13.76 9.16
CA ARG A 19 -10.78 -13.83 8.35
C ARG A 19 -10.92 -14.80 7.19
N GLN A 20 -11.39 -16.03 7.43
CA GLN A 20 -11.60 -17.04 6.39
C GLN A 20 -12.52 -16.53 5.28
N ARG A 21 -13.65 -15.92 5.66
CA ARG A 21 -14.60 -15.31 4.70
C ARG A 21 -13.98 -14.16 3.92
N ALA A 22 -13.24 -13.27 4.59
CA ALA A 22 -12.60 -12.13 3.96
C ALA A 22 -11.49 -12.55 2.97
N MET A 23 -10.69 -13.55 3.32
CA MET A 23 -9.68 -14.16 2.44
C MET A 23 -10.33 -14.79 1.20
N ALA A 24 -11.40 -15.56 1.36
CA ALA A 24 -12.14 -16.12 0.23
C ALA A 24 -12.79 -15.04 -0.66
N ALA A 25 -13.23 -13.91 -0.08
CA ALA A 25 -13.77 -12.77 -0.82
C ALA A 25 -12.71 -12.13 -1.74
N VAL A 26 -11.51 -11.93 -1.19
CA VAL A 26 -10.36 -11.40 -1.91
C VAL A 26 -9.89 -12.40 -2.97
N GLN A 27 -9.76 -13.68 -2.63
CA GLN A 27 -9.32 -14.72 -3.56
C GLN A 27 -10.25 -14.85 -4.78
N GLY A 28 -11.58 -14.76 -4.58
CA GLY A 28 -12.56 -14.74 -5.67
C GLY A 28 -12.40 -13.55 -6.64
N ILE A 29 -11.74 -12.45 -6.22
CA ILE A 29 -11.38 -11.35 -7.12
C ILE A 29 -10.22 -11.76 -8.03
N PHE A 30 -9.18 -12.40 -7.51
CA PHE A 30 -8.06 -12.91 -8.32
C PHE A 30 -8.53 -13.99 -9.31
N GLU A 31 -9.30 -14.96 -8.83
CA GLU A 31 -9.88 -16.03 -9.66
C GLU A 31 -10.67 -15.45 -10.85
N ARG A 32 -11.58 -14.49 -10.59
CA ARG A 32 -12.38 -13.88 -11.66
C ARG A 32 -11.54 -12.99 -12.56
N TYR A 33 -10.54 -12.29 -12.04
CA TYR A 33 -9.60 -11.51 -12.85
C TYR A 33 -8.88 -12.40 -13.87
N HIS A 34 -8.37 -13.56 -13.46
CA HIS A 34 -7.73 -14.50 -14.37
C HIS A 34 -8.70 -15.09 -15.41
N LEU A 35 -9.96 -15.37 -15.04
CA LEU A 35 -10.99 -15.77 -16.00
C LEU A 35 -11.28 -14.66 -17.03
N VAL A 36 -11.42 -13.40 -16.59
CA VAL A 36 -11.65 -12.24 -17.47
C VAL A 36 -10.48 -12.05 -18.44
N GLN A 37 -9.25 -12.17 -17.96
CA GLN A 37 -8.05 -12.07 -18.79
C GLN A 37 -7.92 -13.22 -19.79
N ALA A 38 -8.23 -14.45 -19.38
CA ALA A 38 -8.26 -15.60 -20.28
C ALA A 38 -9.34 -15.46 -21.36
N HIS A 39 -10.49 -14.86 -21.02
CA HIS A 39 -11.57 -14.59 -21.96
C HIS A 39 -11.24 -13.45 -22.95
N SER A 40 -10.56 -12.38 -22.50
CA SER A 40 -10.17 -11.26 -23.37
C SER A 40 -8.99 -11.56 -24.29
N GLY A 41 -8.20 -12.60 -23.97
CA GLY A 41 -7.07 -13.06 -24.78
C GLY A 41 -5.87 -12.11 -24.81
N ARG A 42 -5.82 -11.10 -23.94
CA ARG A 42 -4.69 -10.15 -23.83
C ARG A 42 -4.40 -9.83 -22.36
N PRO A 43 -3.14 -9.79 -21.92
CA PRO A 43 -2.80 -9.33 -20.57
C PRO A 43 -3.18 -7.86 -20.41
N ALA A 44 -3.83 -7.53 -19.30
CA ALA A 44 -4.12 -6.16 -18.94
C ALA A 44 -2.88 -5.47 -18.35
N PHE A 45 -2.91 -4.13 -18.26
CA PHE A 45 -1.80 -3.32 -17.76
C PHE A 45 -1.40 -3.66 -16.31
N ASP A 46 -2.36 -4.11 -15.50
CA ASP A 46 -2.22 -4.54 -14.11
C ASP A 46 -1.80 -6.01 -13.93
N ASN A 47 -1.59 -6.76 -15.02
CA ASN A 47 -1.35 -8.20 -14.98
C ASN A 47 -0.17 -8.61 -14.08
N ALA A 48 0.95 -7.88 -14.14
CA ALA A 48 2.12 -8.19 -13.32
C ALA A 48 1.85 -8.06 -11.81
N VAL A 49 0.93 -7.18 -11.40
CA VAL A 49 0.49 -7.07 -10.00
C VAL A 49 -0.44 -8.23 -9.66
N MET A 50 -1.42 -8.51 -10.52
CA MET A 50 -2.44 -9.52 -10.25
C MET A 50 -1.93 -10.97 -10.31
N GLN A 51 -0.85 -11.24 -11.06
CA GLN A 51 -0.22 -12.58 -11.09
C GLN A 51 0.74 -12.81 -9.90
N ASN A 52 1.40 -11.76 -9.39
CA ASN A 52 2.50 -11.90 -8.42
C ASN A 52 2.15 -11.47 -6.99
N ALA A 53 1.01 -10.81 -6.77
CA ALA A 53 0.58 -10.42 -5.43
C ALA A 53 0.06 -11.64 -4.62
N ILE A 54 0.58 -11.81 -3.41
CA ILE A 54 0.20 -12.87 -2.48
C ILE A 54 -0.53 -12.24 -1.29
N ILE A 55 -1.76 -12.67 -1.04
CA ILE A 55 -2.58 -12.14 0.06
C ILE A 55 -2.15 -12.78 1.38
N LEU A 56 -1.73 -11.96 2.33
CA LEU A 56 -1.31 -12.38 3.67
C LEU A 56 -2.48 -12.35 4.66
N ASP A 57 -3.33 -11.33 4.56
CA ASP A 57 -4.47 -11.16 5.46
C ASP A 57 -5.62 -10.38 4.83
N ALA A 58 -6.84 -10.61 5.31
CA ALA A 58 -8.02 -9.85 4.95
C ALA A 58 -9.07 -9.89 6.08
N SER A 59 -9.84 -8.82 6.24
CA SER A 59 -10.81 -8.66 7.33
C SER A 59 -12.03 -7.82 6.92
N SER A 60 -13.21 -8.12 7.49
CA SER A 60 -14.34 -7.16 7.50
C SER A 60 -14.23 -6.29 8.75
N GLY A 61 -13.21 -5.45 8.78
CA GLY A 61 -12.80 -4.65 9.93
C GLY A 61 -11.30 -4.35 9.87
N PRO A 62 -10.66 -4.01 11.01
CA PRO A 62 -9.21 -3.90 11.08
C PRO A 62 -8.52 -5.26 10.83
N PRO A 63 -7.21 -5.27 10.48
CA PRO A 63 -6.47 -6.49 10.20
C PRO A 63 -6.52 -7.52 11.33
N TYR A 64 -6.38 -8.80 10.97
CA TYR A 64 -6.26 -9.89 11.93
C TYR A 64 -4.90 -9.92 12.57
N ASP A 65 -3.91 -10.28 11.77
CA ASP A 65 -2.58 -10.64 12.21
C ASP A 65 -1.60 -10.18 11.15
N VAL A 66 -1.09 -8.96 11.31
CA VAL A 66 0.22 -8.59 10.77
C VAL A 66 1.13 -8.38 11.98
N PRO A 67 1.85 -9.42 12.43
CA PRO A 67 2.93 -9.26 13.39
C PRO A 67 3.92 -8.24 12.84
N GLN A 68 4.20 -7.20 13.62
CA GLN A 68 5.23 -6.22 13.30
C GLN A 68 6.41 -6.45 14.25
N PRO A 69 7.60 -6.85 13.75
CA PRO A 69 7.94 -7.19 12.36
C PRO A 69 7.53 -8.63 11.98
N LEU A 70 7.37 -8.90 10.67
CA LEU A 70 7.30 -10.27 10.15
C LEU A 70 8.67 -10.97 10.31
N PRO A 71 8.70 -12.30 10.52
CA PRO A 71 9.96 -13.04 10.53
C PRO A 71 10.67 -12.90 9.18
N VAL A 72 11.97 -12.62 9.21
CA VAL A 72 12.81 -12.61 8.02
C VAL A 72 12.89 -14.05 7.52
N LEU A 73 12.34 -14.31 6.33
CA LEU A 73 12.65 -15.53 5.60
C LEU A 73 14.09 -15.41 5.12
N GLU A 74 14.94 -16.40 5.42
CA GLU A 74 16.32 -16.40 4.94
C GLU A 74 16.34 -16.26 3.41
N GLU A 75 17.17 -15.34 2.91
CA GLU A 75 17.35 -15.17 1.47
C GLU A 75 17.93 -16.46 0.88
N VAL A 76 17.12 -17.15 0.05
CA VAL A 76 17.65 -18.15 -0.86
C VAL A 76 18.50 -17.40 -1.87
N ALA A 77 19.82 -17.39 -1.64
CA ALA A 77 20.78 -16.64 -2.42
C ALA A 77 20.68 -17.00 -3.90
N PHE A 78 20.12 -16.10 -4.70
CA PHE A 78 20.28 -16.16 -6.15
C PHE A 78 21.73 -15.87 -6.49
N ALA A 79 22.44 -16.90 -6.95
CA ALA A 79 23.82 -16.74 -7.39
C ALA A 79 23.90 -15.67 -8.50
N PRO A 80 24.82 -14.69 -8.41
CA PRO A 80 24.99 -13.72 -9.47
C PRO A 80 25.39 -14.43 -10.76
N ALA A 81 24.74 -14.08 -11.87
CA ALA A 81 25.07 -14.63 -13.17
C ALA A 81 26.53 -14.29 -13.51
N HIS A 82 27.34 -15.32 -13.78
CA HIS A 82 28.71 -15.16 -14.25
C HIS A 82 28.71 -14.48 -15.63
N LEU A 83 28.94 -13.17 -15.65
CA LEU A 83 29.44 -12.47 -16.83
C LEU A 83 30.93 -12.81 -16.96
N ALA A 84 31.28 -13.57 -18.00
CA ALA A 84 32.66 -13.87 -18.34
C ALA A 84 33.36 -12.60 -18.87
N PRO A 85 34.66 -12.39 -18.55
CA PRO A 85 35.42 -11.29 -19.12
C PRO A 85 35.72 -11.57 -20.60
N GLY A 86 35.30 -10.65 -21.48
CA GLY A 86 35.69 -10.61 -22.89
C GLY A 86 36.67 -9.44 -23.11
N ASP A 87 37.81 -9.74 -23.72
CA ASP A 87 38.94 -8.81 -23.87
C ASP A 87 38.80 -7.76 -24.99
N ALA A 88 39.52 -6.65 -24.79
CA ALA A 88 39.96 -5.65 -25.78
C ALA A 88 38.87 -4.78 -26.48
N SER A 89 39.16 -3.56 -26.97
CA SER A 89 40.43 -2.83 -27.08
C SER A 89 40.24 -1.31 -26.94
N THR A 90 41.33 -0.61 -26.59
CA THR A 90 41.47 0.84 -26.42
C THR A 90 41.42 1.63 -27.73
N THR A 91 40.73 2.78 -27.76
CA THR A 91 41.25 4.03 -28.35
C THR A 91 40.67 5.26 -27.62
N ALA A 92 41.50 6.28 -27.41
CA ALA A 92 41.13 7.50 -26.70
C ALA A 92 40.61 8.60 -27.64
N THR A 93 39.94 9.61 -27.09
CA THR A 93 40.15 11.04 -27.47
C THR A 93 39.57 11.96 -26.38
N THR A 94 40.34 12.98 -26.02
CA THR A 94 40.00 14.05 -25.07
C THR A 94 39.40 15.27 -25.77
N ALA A 95 38.35 15.87 -25.20
CA ALA A 95 37.93 17.26 -25.45
C ALA A 95 37.22 17.78 -24.18
N SER A 96 37.78 18.69 -23.37
CA SER A 96 38.08 20.12 -23.60
C SER A 96 36.82 20.99 -23.73
N SER A 97 36.48 21.68 -22.64
CA SER A 97 35.43 22.71 -22.56
C SER A 97 35.75 23.95 -23.42
N PRO A 98 34.73 24.69 -23.86
CA PRO A 98 34.87 26.12 -24.15
C PRO A 98 34.14 26.97 -23.10
N THR A 99 34.85 27.92 -22.49
CA THR A 99 34.26 29.11 -21.86
C THR A 99 34.02 30.19 -22.90
N SER A 100 32.96 30.98 -22.74
CA SER A 100 32.84 32.29 -23.40
C SER A 100 32.32 33.37 -22.45
N HIS A 101 33.13 34.41 -22.34
CA HIS A 101 32.88 35.75 -21.79
C HIS A 101 31.78 36.50 -22.59
N VAL A 102 31.24 37.69 -22.26
CA VAL A 102 31.10 38.59 -21.07
C VAL A 102 30.13 39.72 -21.49
N SER A 103 29.37 40.30 -20.57
CA SER A 103 28.99 41.74 -20.42
C SER A 103 27.71 41.82 -19.57
N GLU A 104 27.67 42.34 -18.33
CA GLU A 104 27.93 43.74 -17.87
C GLU A 104 27.05 44.78 -18.60
N THR A 105 26.35 45.73 -17.97
CA THR A 105 26.39 46.39 -16.64
C THR A 105 24.92 46.66 -16.14
N ARG A 106 24.56 47.23 -14.97
CA ARG A 106 25.21 48.30 -14.17
C ARG A 106 24.62 48.44 -12.73
N THR A 107 25.52 48.58 -11.74
CA THR A 107 25.51 49.45 -10.52
C THR A 107 24.16 49.66 -9.78
N SER A 108 24.00 49.37 -8.48
CA SER A 108 24.67 49.96 -7.29
C SER A 108 24.25 49.17 -5.99
N THR A 109 24.73 49.33 -4.75
CA THR A 109 25.69 50.24 -4.05
C THR A 109 26.40 49.45 -2.90
N GLN A 110 27.24 50.08 -2.07
CA GLN A 110 27.93 49.47 -0.91
C GLN A 110 28.21 50.54 0.21
N PRO A 111 28.87 50.23 1.35
CA PRO A 111 28.39 49.70 2.65
C PRO A 111 28.45 50.76 3.80
N PRO A 112 28.53 50.44 5.13
CA PRO A 112 29.78 49.93 5.78
C PRO A 112 29.68 49.04 7.07
N GLN A 113 30.75 48.26 7.29
CA GLN A 113 31.49 47.96 8.55
C GLN A 113 30.91 47.22 9.79
N GLN A 114 31.53 46.06 10.06
CA GLN A 114 32.18 45.56 11.30
C GLN A 114 31.54 45.74 12.71
N GLN A 115 31.51 44.63 13.46
CA GLN A 115 31.98 44.61 14.87
C GLN A 115 32.42 43.21 15.33
N GLN A 116 33.60 43.11 15.96
CA GLN A 116 34.03 42.01 16.80
C GLN A 116 34.19 42.55 18.24
N GLN A 117 33.35 42.08 19.16
CA GLN A 117 33.53 42.17 20.61
C GLN A 117 32.47 41.25 21.26
N GLY A 118 32.70 40.61 22.40
CA GLY A 118 33.87 40.69 23.27
C GLY A 118 33.49 40.31 24.71
N GLU A 119 33.26 39.01 24.94
CA GLU A 119 33.51 38.32 26.21
C GLU A 119 33.21 39.07 27.54
N ALA A 120 31.92 39.27 27.85
CA ALA A 120 31.49 39.71 29.18
C ALA A 120 30.04 39.30 29.50
N ASP A 121 29.82 38.01 29.82
CA ASP A 121 28.59 37.56 30.55
C ASP A 121 28.72 36.16 31.20
N ARG A 122 29.94 35.64 31.38
CA ARG A 122 30.18 34.42 32.17
C ARG A 122 30.30 34.76 33.67
N LYS A 123 29.19 35.06 34.36
CA LYS A 123 29.15 34.92 35.84
C LYS A 123 27.79 34.81 36.53
N ASP A 124 26.69 35.33 35.97
CA ASP A 124 25.44 35.46 36.75
C ASP A 124 24.42 34.31 36.59
N ALA A 125 24.77 33.23 35.88
CA ALA A 125 23.92 32.04 35.72
C ALA A 125 24.14 30.94 36.79
N ALA A 126 24.92 31.20 37.85
CA ALA A 126 25.35 30.19 38.82
C ALA A 126 24.46 30.06 40.09
N ALA A 127 23.36 30.81 40.19
CA ALA A 127 22.55 30.93 41.41
C ALA A 127 21.03 30.66 41.21
N ALA A 128 20.70 29.58 40.50
CA ALA A 128 19.32 29.07 40.40
C ALA A 128 19.26 27.52 40.43
N ALA A 129 20.13 26.90 41.23
CA ALA A 129 20.21 25.45 41.38
C ALA A 129 19.50 24.96 42.66
N ALA A 130 18.16 24.95 42.66
CA ALA A 130 17.38 24.27 43.69
C ALA A 130 15.99 23.83 43.15
N ALA A 131 15.69 22.54 43.32
CA ALA A 131 14.35 21.94 43.22
C ALA A 131 13.59 22.05 41.86
N THR A 132 14.15 21.45 40.80
CA THR A 132 13.31 20.88 39.72
C THR A 132 13.36 19.36 39.82
N THR A 133 12.31 18.77 40.36
CA THR A 133 12.10 17.32 40.36
C THR A 133 12.03 16.83 38.91
N THR A 134 12.97 15.96 38.51
CA THR A 134 12.93 15.27 37.22
C THR A 134 11.80 14.22 37.21
N ALA A 135 10.58 14.69 36.98
CA ALA A 135 9.53 13.84 36.45
C ALA A 135 9.97 13.40 35.05
N THR A 136 10.39 12.14 34.92
CA THR A 136 10.57 11.50 33.61
C THR A 136 9.25 11.57 32.86
N GLU A 137 9.24 12.34 31.77
CA GLU A 137 8.12 12.39 30.85
C GLU A 137 7.81 10.95 30.38
N PRO A 138 6.55 10.48 30.47
CA PRO A 138 6.22 9.15 29.98
C PRO A 138 6.56 9.07 28.48
N PRO A 139 7.09 7.94 27.99
CA PRO A 139 7.54 7.84 26.61
C PRO A 139 6.42 8.24 25.66
N TYR A 140 6.72 9.16 24.73
CA TYR A 140 5.80 9.53 23.67
C TYR A 140 5.50 8.30 22.81
N ILE A 141 4.39 7.63 23.13
CA ILE A 141 3.76 6.64 22.25
C ILE A 141 3.00 7.47 21.22
N PRO A 142 3.44 7.54 19.95
CA PRO A 142 2.66 8.20 18.92
C PRO A 142 1.29 7.52 18.89
N ALA A 143 0.23 8.30 19.11
CA ALA A 143 -1.12 7.77 19.07
C ALA A 143 -1.35 7.19 17.66
N SER A 144 -1.45 5.86 17.58
CA SER A 144 -2.00 5.22 16.39
C SER A 144 -3.33 5.90 16.09
N PRO A 145 -3.57 6.40 14.85
CA PRO A 145 -4.85 7.00 14.51
C PRO A 145 -5.94 6.01 14.90
N PRO A 146 -7.01 6.45 15.58
CA PRO A 146 -7.85 5.56 16.34
C PRO A 146 -8.41 4.49 15.41
N ASN A 147 -8.26 3.22 15.81
CA ASN A 147 -8.65 2.04 15.02
C ASN A 147 -10.18 1.94 14.81
N THR A 148 -10.92 2.94 15.28
CA THR A 148 -12.35 3.17 15.12
C THR A 148 -12.63 3.76 13.74
N GLY A 149 -12.76 2.91 12.71
CA GLY A 149 -13.16 3.35 11.38
C GLY A 149 -12.81 2.41 10.25
N ILE A 150 -11.88 1.46 10.45
CA ILE A 150 -11.56 0.47 9.42
C ILE A 150 -12.74 -0.51 9.30
N VAL A 151 -13.46 -0.45 8.17
CA VAL A 151 -14.62 -1.31 7.87
C VAL A 151 -14.24 -2.55 7.06
N ALA A 152 -13.09 -2.52 6.39
CA ALA A 152 -12.47 -3.66 5.72
C ALA A 152 -10.96 -3.43 5.59
N SER A 153 -10.20 -4.51 5.51
CA SER A 153 -8.76 -4.43 5.24
C SER A 153 -8.25 -5.63 4.44
N CYS A 154 -7.15 -5.41 3.73
CA CYS A 154 -6.38 -6.43 3.03
C CYS A 154 -4.88 -6.11 3.15
N THR A 155 -4.06 -7.11 3.42
CA THR A 155 -2.59 -7.00 3.45
C THR A 155 -2.00 -7.99 2.45
N SER A 156 -1.18 -7.47 1.54
CA SER A 156 -0.64 -8.22 0.40
C SER A 156 0.89 -8.11 0.36
N LYS A 157 1.57 -9.15 -0.13
CA LYS A 157 3.00 -9.18 -0.40
C LYS A 157 3.21 -9.17 -1.92
N LEU A 158 4.19 -8.41 -2.40
CA LEU A 158 4.56 -8.38 -3.82
C LEU A 158 6.08 -8.27 -3.95
N ALA A 159 6.69 -9.09 -4.81
CA ALA A 159 8.08 -8.92 -5.23
C ALA A 159 8.13 -7.90 -6.37
N ILE A 160 9.04 -6.92 -6.30
CA ILE A 160 9.22 -5.93 -7.38
C ILE A 160 10.23 -6.48 -8.39
N GLY A 161 9.74 -7.03 -9.49
CA GLY A 161 10.56 -7.51 -10.59
C GLY A 161 10.93 -6.44 -11.62
N PRO A 162 11.80 -6.77 -12.60
CA PRO A 162 12.23 -5.84 -13.66
C PRO A 162 11.07 -5.28 -14.51
N GLU A 163 9.96 -6.01 -14.63
CA GLU A 163 8.74 -5.59 -15.33
C GLU A 163 8.03 -4.40 -14.69
N LEU A 164 8.35 -4.08 -13.44
CA LEU A 164 7.85 -2.92 -12.69
C LEU A 164 8.91 -1.79 -12.58
N ALA A 165 10.06 -1.93 -13.23
CA ALA A 165 11.21 -1.03 -13.10
C ALA A 165 11.11 0.25 -13.96
N ASN A 166 11.88 1.26 -13.56
CA ASN A 166 12.31 2.36 -14.43
C ASN A 166 13.79 2.18 -14.84
N TYR A 167 14.26 3.04 -15.75
CA TYR A 167 15.65 3.04 -16.22
C TYR A 167 16.71 3.34 -15.13
N ASN A 168 16.31 3.73 -13.91
CA ASN A 168 17.21 3.97 -12.79
C ASN A 168 17.36 2.74 -11.87
N GLY A 169 16.85 1.56 -12.27
CA GLY A 169 17.00 0.32 -11.50
C GLY A 169 16.16 0.26 -10.22
N VAL A 170 15.08 1.04 -10.15
CA VAL A 170 14.10 1.04 -9.04
C VAL A 170 12.69 0.95 -9.60
N MET A 171 11.72 0.62 -8.75
CA MET A 171 10.29 0.58 -9.13
C MET A 171 9.86 1.90 -9.79
N HIS A 172 9.18 1.80 -10.93
CA HIS A 172 8.63 2.95 -11.65
C HIS A 172 7.51 3.60 -10.82
N GLY A 173 7.46 4.93 -10.75
CA GLY A 173 6.41 5.63 -9.98
C GLY A 173 4.99 5.26 -10.45
N GLY A 174 4.78 5.20 -11.76
CA GLY A 174 3.53 4.69 -12.34
C GLY A 174 3.19 3.25 -11.97
N ALA A 175 4.19 2.38 -11.73
CA ALA A 175 3.94 1.01 -11.27
C ALA A 175 3.44 1.00 -9.82
N ALA A 176 3.93 1.89 -8.95
CA ALA A 176 3.34 2.10 -7.62
C ALA A 176 1.87 2.52 -7.71
N GLY A 177 1.51 3.32 -8.73
CA GLY A 177 0.13 3.66 -9.07
C GLY A 177 -0.74 2.43 -9.32
N VAL A 178 -0.29 1.52 -10.20
CA VAL A 178 -1.00 0.26 -10.49
C VAL A 178 -1.11 -0.63 -9.25
N ILE A 179 -0.01 -0.80 -8.51
CA ILE A 179 0.05 -1.61 -7.28
C ILE A 179 -0.94 -1.09 -6.26
N PHE A 180 -0.96 0.21 -5.99
CA PHE A 180 -1.90 0.79 -5.05
C PHE A 180 -3.34 0.71 -5.56
N ASP A 181 -3.62 1.04 -6.83
CA ASP A 181 -4.99 0.99 -7.37
C ASP A 181 -5.60 -0.39 -7.18
N MET A 182 -4.90 -1.44 -7.61
CA MET A 182 -5.39 -2.81 -7.53
C MET A 182 -5.51 -3.28 -6.08
N LEU A 183 -4.42 -3.25 -5.31
CA LEU A 183 -4.40 -3.86 -3.98
C LEU A 183 -5.28 -3.11 -2.97
N THR A 184 -5.46 -1.79 -3.13
CA THR A 184 -6.44 -1.06 -2.30
C THR A 184 -7.88 -1.27 -2.76
N THR A 185 -8.15 -1.38 -4.07
CA THR A 185 -9.50 -1.77 -4.57
C THR A 185 -9.90 -3.15 -4.04
N ILE A 186 -8.96 -4.10 -4.02
CA ILE A 186 -9.17 -5.46 -3.52
C ILE A 186 -9.57 -5.48 -2.02
N ALA A 187 -9.15 -4.50 -1.22
CA ALA A 187 -9.55 -4.36 0.18
C ALA A 187 -11.07 -4.09 0.38
N LEU A 188 -11.83 -3.81 -0.69
CA LEU A 188 -13.30 -3.78 -0.65
C LEU A 188 -13.93 -5.18 -0.67
N GLY A 189 -13.19 -6.21 -1.11
CA GLY A 189 -13.66 -7.61 -1.20
C GLY A 189 -14.36 -8.12 0.07
N PRO A 190 -13.80 -7.95 1.29
CA PRO A 190 -14.39 -8.41 2.55
C PRO A 190 -15.76 -7.79 2.91
N VAL A 191 -16.17 -6.71 2.23
CA VAL A 191 -17.48 -6.06 2.41
C VAL A 191 -18.32 -6.06 1.12
N ALA A 192 -17.77 -6.55 0.01
CA ALA A 192 -18.48 -6.74 -1.24
C ALA A 192 -19.53 -7.86 -1.12
N ARG A 193 -20.62 -7.71 -1.86
CA ARG A 193 -21.71 -8.70 -1.98
C ARG A 193 -22.41 -8.50 -3.34
N PRO A 194 -23.29 -9.41 -3.79
CA PRO A 194 -24.06 -9.19 -5.02
C PRO A 194 -24.75 -7.83 -5.04
N GLY A 195 -24.53 -7.04 -6.10
CA GLY A 195 -25.09 -5.69 -6.25
C GLY A 195 -24.41 -4.58 -5.42
N PHE A 196 -23.30 -4.85 -4.73
CA PHE A 196 -22.57 -3.87 -3.91
C PHE A 196 -21.05 -4.13 -3.99
N TRP A 197 -20.35 -3.32 -4.77
CA TRP A 197 -18.89 -3.39 -4.98
C TRP A 197 -18.37 -4.78 -5.45
N SER A 198 -19.21 -5.52 -6.19
CA SER A 198 -18.89 -6.88 -6.66
C SER A 198 -17.74 -6.86 -7.70
N PHE A 199 -16.64 -7.59 -7.46
CA PHE A 199 -15.49 -7.74 -8.36
C PHE A 199 -14.94 -6.45 -8.97
N LEU A 200 -13.93 -5.85 -8.32
CA LEU A 200 -13.27 -4.61 -8.75
C LEU A 200 -14.25 -3.47 -9.08
N GLY A 201 -15.42 -3.48 -8.42
CA GLY A 201 -16.52 -2.58 -8.77
C GLY A 201 -16.14 -1.11 -8.60
N GLY A 202 -16.52 -0.29 -9.59
CA GLY A 202 -16.22 1.13 -9.59
C GLY A 202 -14.84 1.53 -10.07
N VAL A 203 -14.72 2.82 -10.39
CA VAL A 203 -13.53 3.43 -10.98
C VAL A 203 -12.86 4.37 -10.01
N THR A 204 -11.57 4.58 -10.23
CA THR A 204 -10.70 5.44 -9.42
C THR A 204 -11.02 6.90 -9.73
N ARG A 205 -11.55 7.63 -8.73
CA ARG A 205 -11.82 9.08 -8.83
C ARG A 205 -10.57 9.90 -8.50
N THR A 206 -9.80 9.43 -7.52
CA THR A 206 -8.56 10.08 -7.09
C THR A 206 -7.67 9.03 -6.44
N LEU A 207 -6.40 8.98 -6.87
CA LEU A 207 -5.35 8.19 -6.24
C LEU A 207 -4.18 9.15 -5.97
N ASN A 208 -4.07 9.65 -4.74
CA ASN A 208 -2.96 10.49 -4.31
C ASN A 208 -1.87 9.58 -3.74
N ILE A 209 -0.62 9.74 -4.18
CA ILE A 209 0.51 8.91 -3.76
C ILE A 209 1.67 9.83 -3.34
N SER A 210 2.16 9.64 -2.12
CA SER A 210 3.40 10.25 -1.65
C SER A 210 4.51 9.21 -1.64
N TYR A 211 5.56 9.48 -2.43
CA TYR A 211 6.77 8.67 -2.51
C TYR A 211 7.76 9.14 -1.44
N LEU A 212 8.10 8.26 -0.50
CA LEU A 212 8.95 8.57 0.65
C LEU A 212 10.37 8.01 0.47
N LYS A 213 10.50 6.84 -0.19
CA LYS A 213 11.78 6.20 -0.50
C LYS A 213 11.65 5.32 -1.74
N ALA A 214 12.70 5.28 -2.56
CA ALA A 214 12.76 4.39 -3.71
C ALA A 214 12.74 2.91 -3.30
N VAL A 215 12.14 2.06 -4.14
CA VAL A 215 12.11 0.59 -3.97
C VAL A 215 13.06 -0.04 -4.99
N PRO A 216 14.22 -0.60 -4.57
CA PRO A 216 15.11 -1.34 -5.47
C PRO A 216 14.40 -2.57 -6.09
N ILE A 217 14.76 -2.91 -7.33
CA ILE A 217 14.32 -4.17 -7.95
C ILE A 217 14.85 -5.36 -7.14
N GLY A 218 14.05 -6.43 -7.04
CA GLY A 218 14.27 -7.56 -6.14
C GLY A 218 13.69 -7.36 -4.74
N THR A 219 13.32 -6.14 -4.34
CA THR A 219 12.69 -5.89 -3.03
C THR A 219 11.32 -6.56 -2.95
N THR A 220 11.06 -7.27 -1.87
CA THR A 220 9.72 -7.70 -1.48
C THR A 220 9.05 -6.64 -0.61
N ILE A 221 7.93 -6.08 -1.09
CA ILE A 221 7.12 -5.09 -0.38
C ILE A 221 5.89 -5.75 0.27
N ILE A 222 5.37 -5.09 1.31
CA ILE A 222 4.06 -5.36 1.89
C ILE A 222 3.17 -4.14 1.64
N VAL A 223 1.98 -4.37 1.08
CA VAL A 223 0.95 -3.34 0.89
C VAL A 223 -0.17 -3.59 1.87
N HIS A 224 -0.35 -2.66 2.81
CA HIS A 224 -1.46 -2.64 3.76
C HIS A 224 -2.54 -1.69 3.23
N ALA A 225 -3.76 -2.18 3.03
CA ALA A 225 -4.86 -1.42 2.47
C ALA A 225 -6.08 -1.43 3.41
N TYR A 226 -6.46 -0.27 3.92
CA TYR A 226 -7.53 -0.11 4.92
C TYR A 226 -8.66 0.75 4.37
N VAL A 227 -9.88 0.19 4.31
CA VAL A 227 -11.10 0.89 3.93
C VAL A 227 -11.65 1.61 5.14
N TYR A 228 -11.70 2.95 5.09
CA TYR A 228 -12.24 3.78 6.17
C TYR A 228 -13.70 4.18 5.95
N GLN A 229 -14.15 4.20 4.69
CA GLN A 229 -15.53 4.52 4.35
C GLN A 229 -15.93 3.71 3.11
N VAL A 230 -17.09 3.07 3.15
CA VAL A 230 -17.73 2.45 1.98
C VAL A 230 -19.23 2.77 2.03
N GLY A 231 -19.77 3.24 0.91
CA GLY A 231 -21.18 3.61 0.75
C GLY A 231 -21.75 3.02 -0.52
N ARG A 232 -22.97 3.41 -0.90
CA ARG A 232 -23.61 2.95 -2.16
C ARG A 232 -22.89 3.45 -3.42
N THR A 233 -22.23 4.60 -3.33
CA THR A 233 -21.67 5.34 -4.48
C THR A 233 -20.18 5.66 -4.35
N THR A 234 -19.61 5.70 -3.15
CA THR A 234 -18.19 6.04 -2.93
C THR A 234 -17.52 5.16 -1.89
N ALA A 235 -16.22 5.00 -2.03
CA ALA A 235 -15.36 4.43 -1.01
C ALA A 235 -14.09 5.28 -0.84
N TYR A 236 -13.53 5.27 0.38
CA TYR A 236 -12.25 5.86 0.71
C TYR A 236 -11.38 4.83 1.43
N ILE A 237 -10.16 4.68 0.91
CA ILE A 237 -9.22 3.60 1.23
C ILE A 237 -7.84 4.22 1.35
N LYS A 238 -7.09 3.86 2.40
CA LYS A 238 -5.72 4.31 2.61
C LYS A 238 -4.75 3.14 2.45
N GLY A 239 -3.62 3.39 1.79
CA GLY A 239 -2.61 2.40 1.49
C GLY A 239 -1.23 2.77 2.05
N TRP A 240 -0.48 1.77 2.51
CA TRP A 240 0.93 1.89 2.88
C TRP A 240 1.73 0.79 2.19
N MET A 241 2.82 1.18 1.52
CA MET A 241 3.79 0.26 0.94
C MET A 241 5.03 0.26 1.83
N THR A 242 5.32 -0.88 2.45
CA THR A 242 6.42 -1.04 3.41
C THR A 242 7.41 -2.14 2.98
N SER A 243 8.58 -2.17 3.60
CA SER A 243 9.48 -3.33 3.59
C SER A 243 8.83 -4.55 4.26
N HIS A 244 9.35 -5.75 4.00
CA HIS A 244 8.88 -6.99 4.61
C HIS A 244 8.88 -6.96 6.15
N ASP A 245 9.89 -6.31 6.75
CA ASP A 245 10.02 -6.13 8.20
C ASP A 245 9.21 -4.94 8.76
N GLY A 246 8.48 -4.20 7.92
CA GLY A 246 7.70 -3.02 8.27
C GLY A 246 8.49 -1.77 8.68
N ARG A 247 9.83 -1.82 8.73
CA ARG A 247 10.66 -0.72 9.25
C ARG A 247 10.79 0.47 8.28
N THR A 248 10.63 0.23 6.99
CA THR A 248 10.69 1.26 5.95
C THR A 248 9.32 1.42 5.30
N THR A 249 8.76 2.63 5.30
CA THR A 249 7.64 2.99 4.42
C THR A 249 8.21 3.61 3.15
N TYR A 250 7.95 3.00 2.00
CA TYR A 250 8.40 3.46 0.69
C TYR A 250 7.43 4.48 0.08
N ALA A 251 6.14 4.23 0.21
CA ALA A 251 5.09 5.13 -0.28
C ALA A 251 3.80 4.95 0.53
N VAL A 252 2.94 5.96 0.49
CA VAL A 252 1.57 5.90 1.02
C VAL A 252 0.59 6.44 -0.01
N CYS A 253 -0.66 5.99 0.03
CA CYS A 253 -1.69 6.48 -0.86
C CYS A 253 -3.03 6.76 -0.16
N ASP A 254 -3.80 7.67 -0.76
CA ASP A 254 -5.19 7.97 -0.44
C ASP A 254 -6.02 7.74 -1.72
N HIS A 255 -6.90 6.73 -1.67
CA HIS A 255 -7.67 6.25 -2.82
C HIS A 255 -9.16 6.48 -2.60
N HIS A 256 -9.77 7.29 -3.47
CA HIS A 256 -11.20 7.49 -3.57
C HIS A 256 -11.77 6.78 -4.80
N LYS A 257 -12.69 5.84 -4.60
CA LYS A 257 -13.42 5.17 -5.69
C LYS A 257 -14.85 5.70 -5.80
N ILE A 258 -15.39 5.69 -7.01
CA ILE A 258 -16.83 5.85 -7.28
C ILE A 258 -17.39 4.53 -7.82
N HIS A 259 -18.49 4.05 -7.22
CA HIS A 259 -19.11 2.79 -7.61
C HIS A 259 -19.73 2.89 -9.01
N VAL A 260 -19.38 1.92 -9.85
CA VAL A 260 -19.92 1.70 -11.20
C VAL A 260 -20.21 0.21 -11.30
N PRO A 261 -21.37 -0.22 -11.82
CA PRO A 261 -21.66 -1.64 -12.01
C PRO A 261 -20.60 -2.32 -12.87
N THR A 262 -20.12 -3.46 -12.37
CA THR A 262 -19.18 -4.33 -13.08
C THR A 262 -19.84 -4.92 -14.35
N PRO A 263 -19.14 -4.99 -15.50
CA PRO A 263 -19.67 -5.54 -16.75
C PRO A 263 -20.31 -6.93 -16.58
N GLN A 264 -21.45 -7.14 -17.22
CA GLN A 264 -22.22 -8.39 -17.09
C GLN A 264 -21.43 -9.60 -17.59
N GLU A 265 -20.60 -9.43 -18.63
CA GLU A 265 -19.67 -10.45 -19.15
C GLU A 265 -18.67 -10.91 -18.08
N HIS A 266 -18.10 -10.00 -17.29
CA HIS A 266 -17.22 -10.35 -16.17
C HIS A 266 -18.00 -11.10 -15.07
N MET A 267 -19.24 -10.71 -14.81
CA MET A 267 -20.11 -11.33 -13.79
C MET A 267 -20.69 -12.70 -14.22
N ALA A 268 -20.63 -13.03 -15.52
CA ALA A 268 -20.96 -14.34 -16.06
C ALA A 268 -19.86 -15.38 -15.80
N LEU A 269 -18.61 -14.94 -15.64
CA LEU A 269 -17.47 -15.78 -15.29
C LEU A 269 -17.51 -16.11 -13.79
N LYS A 270 -18.09 -17.28 -13.48
CA LYS A 270 -18.33 -17.76 -12.11
C LYS A 270 -17.06 -18.24 -11.43
N VAL A 271 -16.99 -17.96 -10.14
CA VAL A 271 -15.95 -18.41 -9.21
C VAL A 271 -16.59 -18.99 -7.96
N ALA A 272 -15.84 -19.76 -7.17
CA ALA A 272 -16.37 -20.42 -5.96
C ALA A 272 -16.99 -19.43 -4.94
N TRP A 273 -16.53 -18.17 -4.95
CA TRP A 273 -17.11 -17.10 -4.15
C TRP A 273 -18.57 -16.74 -4.50
N ASP A 274 -19.03 -16.97 -5.73
CA ASP A 274 -20.43 -16.70 -6.12
C ASP A 274 -21.41 -17.66 -5.45
N ASP A 275 -21.06 -18.95 -5.40
CA ASP A 275 -21.92 -20.01 -4.86
C ASP A 275 -22.12 -19.91 -3.35
N ALA A 276 -21.22 -19.19 -2.67
CA ALA A 276 -21.27 -18.96 -1.23
C ALA A 276 -22.30 -17.91 -0.78
N TRP A 277 -23.10 -17.36 -1.71
CA TRP A 277 -24.25 -16.50 -1.41
C TRP A 277 -25.58 -17.25 -1.63
N ASP A 278 -26.55 -17.04 -0.75
CA ASP A 278 -27.92 -17.54 -0.93
C ASP A 278 -28.77 -16.61 -1.81
N GLU A 279 -30.00 -17.03 -2.12
CA GLU A 279 -30.96 -16.29 -2.94
C GLU A 279 -31.31 -14.90 -2.35
N LYS A 280 -31.02 -14.66 -1.07
CA LYS A 280 -31.24 -13.41 -0.35
C LYS A 280 -29.96 -12.56 -0.22
N GLY A 281 -28.86 -13.00 -0.82
CA GLY A 281 -27.56 -12.33 -0.73
C GLY A 281 -26.90 -12.45 0.66
N LEU A 282 -27.25 -13.47 1.43
CA LEU A 282 -26.59 -13.81 2.69
C LEU A 282 -25.48 -14.84 2.46
N TRP A 283 -24.43 -14.77 3.28
CA TRP A 283 -23.31 -15.70 3.23
C TRP A 283 -23.73 -17.08 3.76
N LYS A 284 -23.67 -18.09 2.89
CA LYS A 284 -23.71 -19.51 3.28
C LYS A 284 -22.38 -19.81 3.98
N SER A 285 -22.41 -20.24 5.24
CA SER A 285 -21.19 -20.67 5.90
C SER A 285 -20.56 -21.84 5.11
N LEU A 286 -19.30 -21.68 4.70
CA LEU A 286 -18.53 -22.80 4.15
C LEU A 286 -18.52 -23.92 5.20
N GLY A 287 -19.14 -25.04 4.85
CA GLY A 287 -19.18 -26.23 5.71
C GLY A 287 -17.75 -26.69 6.03
N LYS A 288 -17.51 -27.09 7.28
CA LYS A 288 -16.22 -27.66 7.69
C LYS A 288 -15.88 -28.83 6.76
N GLY A 289 -14.81 -28.72 5.97
CA GLY A 289 -14.31 -29.84 5.14
C GLY A 289 -14.22 -29.61 3.62
N LYS A 290 -14.31 -28.37 3.12
CA LYS A 290 -13.85 -28.04 1.76
C LYS A 290 -12.80 -26.92 1.81
N LEU A 291 -11.55 -27.35 1.81
CA LEU A 291 -10.33 -26.64 1.43
C LEU A 291 -9.77 -27.38 0.21
#